data_AF-A0A1C3TRB3-F1
#
_entry.id   AF-A0A1C3TRB3-F1
#
_cell.length_a   1.000
_cell.length_b   1.000
_cell.length_c   1.000
_cell.angle_alpha   90.00
_cell.angle_beta   90.00
_cell.angle_gamma   90.00
#
_symmetry.space_group_name_H-M   'P 1'
#
loop_
_entity.id
_entity.type
_entity.pdbx_description
1 polymer ?
#
loop_
_entity_poly.entity_id
_entity_poly.type
_entity_poly.pdbx_seq_one_letter_code
_entity_poly.pdbx_strand_id
1 'polypeptide(L)'
;MTEAARHPDSEPGYYLPEEAQYRLQQLRDHMLFLARLAQPRTLAEEREAAKRVRAGELAVCMELLAEQMDMVLREVSWPAQRQSPYQAQGHSADWEAP
;
A
#
# COMPACT_ATOMS: atom_id res chain seq x y z
N MET A 1 28.43 -26.12 -44.78
CA MET A 1 29.51 -26.34 -43.77
C MET A 1 30.29 -25.03 -43.76
N THR A 2 30.22 -24.17 -42.75
CA THR A 2 30.48 -24.34 -41.30
C THR A 2 29.61 -23.32 -40.55
N GLU A 3 28.59 -23.77 -39.82
CA GLU A 3 28.61 -24.08 -38.38
C GLU A 3 28.67 -22.83 -37.50
N ALA A 4 27.52 -22.57 -36.87
CA ALA A 4 27.29 -21.48 -35.94
C ALA A 4 28.05 -21.73 -34.63
N ALA A 5 29.06 -20.92 -34.35
CA ALA A 5 29.57 -20.78 -32.99
C ALA A 5 28.69 -19.80 -32.23
N ARG A 6 27.50 -20.27 -31.82
CA ARG A 6 26.79 -19.65 -30.69
C ARG A 6 27.68 -19.84 -29.47
N HIS A 7 28.20 -18.75 -28.91
CA HIS A 7 28.87 -18.80 -27.61
C HIS A 7 27.80 -18.99 -26.52
N PRO A 8 27.82 -20.08 -25.74
CA PRO A 8 26.78 -20.39 -24.77
C PRO A 8 27.25 -20.01 -23.36
N ASP A 9 27.51 -18.74 -23.10
CA ASP A 9 27.80 -18.24 -21.73
C ASP A 9 27.12 -16.90 -21.46
N SER A 10 25.83 -16.81 -21.79
CA SER A 10 24.94 -15.91 -21.06
C SER A 10 24.22 -16.76 -20.02
N GLU A 11 24.78 -16.86 -18.82
CA GLU A 11 23.93 -17.13 -17.67
C GLU A 11 22.78 -16.11 -17.75
N PRO A 12 21.51 -16.55 -17.81
CA PRO A 12 20.40 -15.63 -17.71
C PRO A 12 20.39 -15.14 -16.27
N GLY A 13 21.18 -14.11 -15.98
CA GLY A 13 21.17 -13.44 -14.70
C GLY A 13 19.73 -13.06 -14.40
N TYR A 14 19.25 -13.39 -13.21
CA TYR A 14 17.91 -13.03 -12.76
C TYR A 14 17.82 -11.50 -12.64
N TYR A 15 17.46 -10.84 -13.74
CA TYR A 15 17.27 -9.40 -13.75
C TYR A 15 15.89 -9.08 -13.21
N LEU A 16 15.86 -8.48 -12.02
CA LEU A 16 14.62 -8.04 -11.41
C LEU A 16 14.16 -6.73 -12.09
N PRO A 17 12.94 -6.65 -12.65
CA PRO A 17 12.43 -5.42 -13.22
C PRO A 17 12.41 -4.29 -12.20
N GLU A 18 12.64 -3.05 -12.64
CA GLU A 18 12.69 -1.86 -11.77
C GLU A 18 11.45 -1.72 -10.88
N GLU A 19 10.27 -1.97 -11.43
CA GLU A 19 9.01 -1.97 -10.67
C GLU A 19 8.99 -3.02 -9.54
N ALA A 20 9.62 -4.18 -9.76
CA ALA A 20 9.73 -5.19 -8.72
C ALA A 20 10.81 -4.84 -7.68
N GLN A 21 11.88 -4.14 -8.08
CA GLN A 21 12.87 -3.57 -7.16
C GLN A 21 12.22 -2.52 -6.24
N TYR A 22 11.43 -1.61 -6.82
CA TYR A 22 10.71 -0.58 -6.08
C TYR A 22 9.74 -1.18 -5.06
N ARG A 23 8.94 -2.17 -5.48
CA ARG A 23 8.02 -2.87 -4.58
C ARG A 23 8.75 -3.60 -3.45
N LEU A 24 9.89 -4.23 -3.71
CA LEU A 24 10.70 -4.85 -2.65
C LEU A 24 11.26 -3.81 -1.68
N GLN A 25 11.68 -2.66 -2.19
CA GLN A 25 12.16 -1.55 -1.36
C GLN A 25 11.05 -1.02 -0.45
N GLN A 26 9.86 -0.80 -1.00
CA GLN A 26 8.69 -0.40 -0.23
C GLN A 26 8.31 -1.44 0.83
N LEU A 27 8.32 -2.73 0.47
CA LEU A 27 8.03 -3.82 1.40
C LEU A 27 9.04 -3.87 2.54
N ARG A 28 10.34 -3.74 2.25
CA ARG A 28 11.41 -3.65 3.26
C ARG A 28 11.15 -2.49 4.22
N ASP A 29 10.85 -1.31 3.68
CA ASP A 29 10.64 -0.12 4.49
C ASP A 29 9.41 -0.28 5.41
N HIS A 30 8.36 -0.94 4.90
CA HIS A 30 7.18 -1.30 5.68
C HIS A 30 7.50 -2.30 6.79
N MET A 31 8.28 -3.34 6.50
CA MET A 31 8.72 -4.31 7.50
C MET A 31 9.59 -3.67 8.58
N LEU A 32 10.49 -2.76 8.21
CA LEU A 32 11.31 -2.02 9.17
C LEU A 32 10.46 -1.11 10.07
N PHE A 33 9.43 -0.49 9.50
CA PHE A 33 8.47 0.28 10.28
C PHE A 33 7.71 -0.59 11.29
N LEU A 34 7.18 -1.73 10.84
CA LEU A 34 6.50 -2.69 11.74
C LEU A 34 7.45 -3.23 12.81
N ALA A 35 8.71 -3.53 12.46
CA ALA A 35 9.72 -3.97 13.42
C ALA A 35 9.98 -2.90 14.49
N ARG A 36 10.04 -1.61 14.12
CA ARG A 36 10.16 -0.50 15.08
C ARG A 36 8.93 -0.38 15.98
N LEU A 37 7.73 -0.57 15.45
CA LEU A 37 6.50 -0.56 16.26
C LEU A 37 6.42 -1.76 17.22
N ALA A 38 6.96 -2.90 16.82
CA ALA A 38 7.02 -4.11 17.63
C ALA A 38 8.17 -4.11 18.66
N GLN A 39 9.10 -3.15 18.59
CA GLN A 39 10.14 -3.02 19.60
C GLN A 39 9.50 -2.72 20.97
N PRO A 40 9.95 -3.40 22.05
CA PRO A 40 9.54 -3.05 23.39
C PRO A 40 9.85 -1.58 23.63
N ARG A 41 8.84 -0.82 24.07
CA ARG A 41 9.04 0.61 24.39
C ARG A 41 10.13 0.74 25.42
N THR A 42 11.05 1.67 25.16
CA THR A 42 12.11 1.99 26.10
C THR A 42 11.53 2.75 27.29
N LEU A 43 12.20 2.66 28.43
CA LEU A 43 11.76 3.31 29.67
C LEU A 43 11.71 4.85 29.55
N ALA A 44 12.46 5.44 28.61
CA ALA A 44 12.38 6.86 28.26
C ALA A 44 11.10 7.19 27.47
N GLU A 45 10.72 6.35 26.50
CA GLU A 45 9.47 6.48 25.75
C GLU A 45 8.24 6.24 26.64
N GLU A 46 8.33 5.31 27.59
CA GLU A 46 7.29 5.11 28.60
C GLU A 46 7.15 6.31 29.54
N ARG A 47 8.25 6.94 29.94
CA ARG A 47 8.25 8.17 30.75
C ARG A 47 7.67 9.37 29.97
N GLU A 48 7.96 9.48 28.68
CA GLU A 48 7.36 10.49 27.80
C GLU A 48 5.87 10.20 27.54
N ALA A 49 5.47 8.95 27.33
CA ALA A 49 4.06 8.56 27.25
C ALA A 49 3.32 8.75 28.59
N ALA A 50 4.03 8.65 29.71
CA ALA A 50 3.55 8.99 31.04
C ALA A 50 3.42 10.50 31.29
N LYS A 51 3.83 11.37 30.34
CA LYS A 51 3.25 12.73 30.22
C LYS A 51 1.81 12.57 29.74
N ARG A 52 0.98 12.19 30.70
CA ARG A 52 -0.38 11.70 30.56
C ARG A 52 -1.26 12.71 29.83
N VAL A 53 -1.59 12.41 28.57
CA VAL A 53 -2.93 12.69 28.05
C VAL A 53 -3.92 12.07 29.03
N ARG A 54 -4.90 12.82 29.50
CA ARG A 54 -5.86 12.30 30.48
C ARG A 54 -6.62 11.14 29.84
N ALA A 55 -6.93 10.09 30.61
CA ALA A 55 -7.62 8.90 30.07
C ALA A 55 -8.93 9.26 29.35
N GLY A 56 -9.64 10.31 29.80
CA GLY A 56 -10.81 10.83 29.11
C GLY A 56 -10.52 11.48 27.76
N GLU A 57 -9.40 12.22 27.62
CA GLU A 57 -8.99 12.82 26.34
C GLU A 57 -8.58 11.74 25.34
N LEU A 58 -7.91 10.68 25.81
CA LEU A 58 -7.57 9.52 24.98
C LEU A 58 -8.81 8.76 24.52
N ALA A 59 -9.81 8.59 25.38
CA ALA A 59 -11.08 7.95 25.03
C ALA A 59 -11.79 8.71 23.90
N VAL A 60 -11.87 10.03 24.00
CA VAL A 60 -12.45 10.89 22.95
C VAL A 60 -11.71 10.74 21.63
N CYS A 61 -10.38 10.75 21.63
CA CYS A 61 -9.60 10.55 20.41
C CYS A 61 -9.82 9.16 19.79
N MET A 62 -9.98 8.13 20.60
CA MET A 62 -10.22 6.76 20.14
C MET A 62 -11.62 6.58 19.57
N GLU A 63 -12.63 7.22 20.17
CA GLU A 63 -14.00 7.27 19.62
C GLU A 63 -14.02 7.95 18.25
N LEU A 64 -13.40 9.11 18.12
CA LEU A 64 -13.31 9.83 16.85
C LEU A 64 -12.54 9.04 15.78
N LEU A 65 -11.51 8.29 16.18
CA LEU A 65 -10.77 7.42 15.26
C LEU A 65 -11.65 6.27 14.75
N ALA A 66 -12.44 5.65 15.63
CA ALA A 66 -13.34 4.56 15.25
C ALA A 66 -14.41 5.01 14.25
N GLU A 67 -15.00 6.20 14.46
CA GLU A 67 -15.96 6.80 13.54
C GLU A 67 -15.37 7.05 12.15
N GLN A 68 -14.15 7.59 12.09
CA GLN A 68 -13.45 7.83 10.82
C GLN A 68 -13.10 6.51 10.12
N MET A 69 -12.68 5.49 10.86
CA MET A 69 -12.40 4.17 10.29
C MET A 69 -13.65 3.52 9.71
N ASP A 70 -14.80 3.62 10.39
CA ASP A 70 -16.07 3.12 9.85
C ASP A 70 -16.45 3.83 8.55
N MET A 71 -16.26 5.15 8.47
CA MET A 71 -16.51 5.93 7.26
C MET A 71 -15.62 5.47 6.10
N VAL A 72 -14.30 5.38 6.32
CA VAL A 72 -13.35 4.91 5.31
C VAL A 72 -13.67 3.49 4.88
N LEU A 73 -13.97 2.60 5.83
CA LEU A 73 -14.32 1.21 5.52
C LEU A 73 -15.60 1.12 4.70
N ARG A 74 -16.61 1.98 4.95
CA ARG A 74 -17.81 2.04 4.11
C ARG A 74 -17.49 2.52 2.69
N GLU A 75 -16.68 3.55 2.55
CA GLU A 75 -16.27 4.08 1.23
C GLU A 75 -15.48 3.06 0.40
N VAL A 76 -14.64 2.26 1.05
CA VAL A 76 -13.82 1.23 0.38
C VAL A 76 -14.48 -0.15 0.38
N SER A 77 -15.61 -0.34 1.07
CA SER A 77 -16.35 -1.61 1.10
C SER A 77 -17.00 -1.90 -0.25
N TRP A 78 -16.98 -3.18 -0.63
CA TRP A 78 -17.41 -3.62 -1.95
C TRP A 78 -18.95 -3.57 -2.13
N PRO A 79 -19.47 -3.21 -3.32
CA PRO A 79 -18.74 -2.78 -4.50
C PRO A 79 -18.20 -1.37 -4.32
N ALA A 80 -16.87 -1.24 -4.32
CA ALA A 80 -16.18 0.03 -4.19
C ALA A 80 -16.38 0.79 -5.50
N GLN A 81 -17.42 1.60 -5.57
CA GLN A 81 -17.63 2.51 -6.69
C GLN A 81 -16.55 3.57 -6.62
N ARG A 82 -15.44 3.35 -7.32
CA ARG A 82 -14.55 4.46 -7.70
C ARG A 82 -15.38 5.38 -8.56
N GLN A 83 -15.85 6.49 -7.99
CA GLN A 83 -16.39 7.60 -8.76
C GLN A 83 -15.27 8.09 -9.67
N SER A 84 -15.22 7.52 -10.88
CA SER A 84 -14.37 8.02 -11.94
C SER A 84 -14.99 9.33 -12.40
N PRO A 85 -14.30 10.48 -12.31
CA PRO A 85 -14.81 11.72 -12.87
C PRO A 85 -14.99 11.67 -14.41
N TYR A 86 -14.65 10.54 -15.05
CA TYR A 86 -14.83 10.30 -16.48
C TYR A 86 -16.10 9.50 -16.85
N GLN A 87 -16.90 9.01 -15.90
CA GLN A 87 -18.12 8.21 -16.21
C GLN A 87 -19.40 9.04 -16.40
N ALA A 88 -19.29 10.34 -16.63
CA ALA A 88 -20.42 11.19 -17.02
C ALA A 88 -20.39 11.52 -18.53
N GLN A 89 -20.08 10.58 -19.42
CA GLN A 89 -20.45 10.71 -20.82
C GLN A 89 -20.48 9.35 -21.52
N GLY A 90 -21.53 8.56 -21.24
CA GLY A 90 -21.94 7.49 -22.13
C GLY A 90 -22.48 8.11 -23.43
N HIS A 91 -21.59 8.44 -24.36
CA HIS A 91 -21.97 8.60 -25.75
C HIS A 91 -22.08 7.20 -26.35
N SER A 92 -23.32 6.74 -26.54
CA SER A 92 -23.63 5.59 -27.37
C SER A 92 -23.14 5.84 -28.80
N ALA A 93 -21.95 5.35 -29.13
CA ALA A 93 -21.58 5.12 -30.52
C ALA A 93 -22.23 3.81 -30.94
N ASP A 94 -23.48 3.94 -31.36
CA ASP A 94 -24.21 2.98 -32.16
C ASP A 94 -23.43 2.78 -33.46
N TRP A 95 -22.82 1.60 -33.66
CA TRP A 95 -22.27 1.22 -34.94
C TRP A 95 -22.92 -0.11 -35.35
N GLU A 96 -24.05 0.05 -36.00
CA GLU A 96 -24.74 -0.97 -36.78
C GLU A 96 -23.83 -1.36 -37.96
N ALA A 97 -23.54 -2.66 -38.12
CA ALA A 97 -22.80 -3.21 -39.25
C ALA A 97 -23.77 -3.94 -40.19
N PRO A 98 -23.67 -3.73 -41.52
CA PRO A 98 -24.51 -4.42 -42.51
C PRO A 98 -24.13 -5.89 -42.70
#